data_AF-A0A011NUV9-F1
#
_entry.id   AF-A0A011NUV9-F1
#
_cell.length_a   1.000
_cell.length_b   1.000
_cell.length_c   1.000
_cell.angle_alpha   90.00
_cell.angle_beta   90.00
_cell.angle_gamma   90.00
#
_symmetry.space_group_name_H-M   'P 1'
#
loop_
_entity.id
_entity.type
_entity.pdbx_description
1 polymer ?
#
loop_
_entity_poly.entity_id
_entity_poly.type
_entity_poly.pdbx_seq_one_letter_code
_entity_poly.pdbx_strand_id
1 'polypeptide(L)' 'MECLSDLVMESSTGPVKTKICVKCKQEKPVLDFHKNARSSDGLHSYCKECNKAQALAHIRAEKARKALLRAAKKAAENSQ' A
#
# COMPACT_ATOMS: atom_id res chain seq x y z
N MET A 1 44.55 30.47 -11.51
CA MET A 1 43.25 30.88 -12.05
C MET A 1 42.77 29.69 -12.87
N GLU A 2 41.95 28.78 -12.39
CA GLU A 2 40.92 28.84 -11.34
C GLU A 2 41.02 27.58 -10.46
N CYS A 3 40.99 27.81 -9.15
CA CYS A 3 40.61 26.84 -8.14
C CYS A 3 39.07 26.71 -8.11
N LEU A 4 38.56 25.76 -7.33
CA LEU A 4 37.16 25.42 -6.98
C LEU A 4 36.60 24.23 -7.78
N SER A 5 36.79 23.00 -7.30
CA SER A 5 35.93 22.36 -6.30
C SER A 5 34.51 22.06 -6.81
N ASP A 6 34.40 21.20 -7.82
CA ASP A 6 33.18 20.43 -8.00
C ASP A 6 33.10 19.40 -6.87
N LEU A 7 32.48 19.84 -5.79
CA LEU A 7 32.06 19.04 -4.66
C LEU A 7 31.04 18.04 -5.18
N VAL A 8 31.51 16.92 -5.72
CA VAL A 8 30.66 15.76 -6.00
C VAL A 8 30.07 15.33 -4.66
N MET A 9 28.84 15.78 -4.42
CA MET A 9 27.97 15.29 -3.37
C MET A 9 27.53 13.89 -3.77
N GLU A 10 28.44 12.93 -3.67
CA GLU A 10 28.14 11.51 -3.75
C GLU A 10 27.25 11.17 -2.56
N SER A 11 25.95 11.25 -2.82
CA SER A 11 24.89 10.87 -1.91
C SER A 11 25.02 9.38 -1.67
N SER A 12 25.71 9.06 -0.58
CA SER A 12 26.05 7.71 -0.16
C SER A 12 24.76 7.02 0.30
N THR A 13 24.00 6.49 -0.65
CA THR A 13 22.90 5.58 -0.35
C THR A 13 23.54 4.26 0.07
N GLY A 14 23.70 4.09 1.38
CA GLY A 14 24.09 2.80 1.96
C GLY A 14 23.15 1.67 1.49
N PRO A 15 23.53 0.39 1.64
CA PRO A 15 22.78 -0.72 1.09
C PRO A 15 21.34 -0.73 1.63
N VAL A 16 20.41 -0.26 0.80
CA VAL A 16 18.98 -0.22 1.13
C VAL A 16 18.47 -1.64 0.98
N LYS A 17 18.05 -2.29 2.08
CA LYS A 17 17.38 -3.58 1.97
C LYS A 17 16.12 -3.41 1.12
N THR A 18 16.00 -4.25 0.09
CA THR A 18 14.83 -4.31 -0.80
C THR A 18 14.06 -5.60 -0.57
N LYS A 19 12.78 -5.58 -0.96
CA LYS A 19 11.88 -6.73 -0.94
C LYS A 19 10.96 -6.67 -2.16
N ILE A 20 10.63 -7.84 -2.70
CA ILE A 20 9.67 -7.96 -3.81
C ILE A 20 8.25 -8.04 -3.27
N CYS A 21 7.37 -7.18 -3.77
CA CYS A 21 5.94 -7.23 -3.45
C CYS A 21 5.27 -8.39 -4.18
N VAL A 22 4.60 -9.30 -3.47
CA VAL A 22 3.93 -10.46 -4.09
C VAL A 22 2.75 -10.06 -5.01
N LYS A 23 2.16 -8.87 -4.77
CA LYS A 23 0.99 -8.40 -5.51
C LYS A 23 1.34 -7.73 -6.84
N CYS A 24 2.25 -6.74 -6.83
CA CYS A 24 2.67 -6.02 -8.03
C CYS A 24 3.98 -6.54 -8.64
N LYS A 25 4.66 -7.48 -7.98
CA LYS A 25 5.93 -8.10 -8.41
C LYS A 25 7.09 -7.12 -8.61
N GLN A 26 7.02 -5.93 -8.02
CA GLN A 26 8.09 -4.94 -8.06
C GLN A 26 9.00 -5.07 -6.84
N GLU A 27 10.29 -4.87 -7.07
CA GLU A 27 11.29 -4.68 -6.02
C GLU A 27 11.18 -3.26 -5.48
N LYS A 28 11.00 -3.14 -4.15
CA LYS A 28 10.89 -1.86 -3.46
C LYS A 28 11.72 -1.88 -2.18
N PRO A 29 12.14 -0.72 -1.66
CA PRO A 29 12.78 -0.63 -0.35
C PRO A 29 11.91 -1.27 0.73
N VAL A 30 12.51 -1.91 1.75
CA VAL A 30 11.74 -2.46 2.90
C VAL A 30 10.92 -1.40 3.63
N LEU A 31 11.29 -0.12 3.50
CA LEU A 31 10.55 1.03 4.01
C LEU A 31 9.17 1.21 3.34
N ASP A 32 8.99 0.69 2.13
CA ASP A 32 7.71 0.69 1.41
C ASP A 32 6.81 -0.48 1.79
N PHE A 33 7.19 -1.27 2.80
CA PHE A 33 6.38 -2.35 3.35
C PHE A 33 5.93 -1.99 4.77
N HIS A 34 4.74 -2.44 5.15
CA HIS A 34 4.27 -2.32 6.53
C HIS A 34 5.01 -3.32 7.42
N LYS A 35 5.28 -2.94 8.68
CA LYS A 35 5.80 -3.88 9.68
C LYS A 35 4.74 -4.92 10.00
N ASN A 36 5.14 -6.19 10.04
CA ASN A 36 4.29 -7.30 10.43
C ASN A 36 5.09 -8.26 11.31
N ALA A 37 4.90 -8.16 12.62
CA ALA A 37 5.61 -9.00 13.60
C ALA A 37 5.30 -10.50 13.47
N ARG A 38 4.25 -10.87 12.74
CA ARG A 38 3.88 -12.28 12.48
C ARG A 38 4.65 -12.87 11.30
N SER A 39 5.31 -12.05 10.49
CA SER A 39 6.11 -12.51 9.35
C SER A 39 7.53 -12.86 9.82
N SER A 40 8.14 -13.88 9.21
CA SER A 40 9.52 -14.29 9.50
C SER A 40 10.54 -13.18 9.27
N ASP A 41 10.29 -12.30 8.30
CA ASP A 41 11.11 -11.14 7.96
C ASP A 41 10.64 -9.84 8.63
N GLY A 42 9.59 -9.90 9.46
CA GLY A 42 9.02 -8.74 10.15
C GLY A 42 8.28 -7.74 9.24
N LEU A 43 8.04 -8.07 7.96
CA LEU A 43 7.44 -7.18 6.98
C LEU A 43 6.24 -7.82 6.26
N HIS A 44 5.29 -7.00 5.83
CA HIS A 44 4.16 -7.46 5.05
C HIS A 44 4.59 -8.01 3.69
N SER A 45 3.83 -8.94 3.11
CA SER A 45 4.10 -9.48 1.76
C SER A 45 3.79 -8.50 0.63
N TYR A 46 3.07 -7.42 0.93
CA TYR A 46 2.59 -6.43 -0.04
C TYR A 46 3.20 -5.07 0.31
N CYS A 47 3.56 -4.30 -0.70
CA CYS A 47 3.94 -2.90 -0.49
C CYS A 47 2.74 -2.07 0.00
N LYS A 48 3.03 -0.93 0.62
CA LYS A 48 2.05 0.04 1.13
C LYS A 48 1.01 0.42 0.08
N GLU A 49 1.43 0.63 -1.17
CA GLU A 49 0.53 0.98 -2.27
C GLU A 49 -0.47 -0.13 -2.57
N CYS A 50 0.00 -1.37 -2.71
CA CYS A 50 -0.88 -2.52 -2.93
C CYS A 50 -1.84 -2.74 -1.75
N ASN A 51 -1.36 -2.53 -0.52
CA ASN A 51 -2.19 -2.64 0.67
C ASN A 51 -3.29 -1.56 0.68
N LYS A 52 -2.95 -0.31 0.36
CA LYS A 52 -3.91 0.79 0.21
C LYS A 52 -4.94 0.52 -0.89
N ALA A 53 -4.49 0.03 -2.04
CA ALA A 53 -5.39 -0.32 -3.15
C ALA A 53 -6.38 -1.42 -2.74
N GLN A 54 -5.92 -2.44 -2.02
CA GLN A 54 -6.76 -3.51 -1.49
C GLN A 54 -7.78 -2.98 -0.47
N ALA A 55 -7.36 -2.12 0.46
CA ALA A 55 -8.26 -1.52 1.45
C ALA A 55 -9.36 -0.67 0.78
N LEU A 56 -9.01 0.13 -0.22
CA LEU A 56 -9.97 0.94 -0.98
C LEU A 56 -10.97 0.07 -1.74
N ALA A 57 -10.52 -1.01 -2.38
CA ALA A 57 -11.41 -1.96 -3.05
C ALA A 57 -12.41 -2.58 -2.07
N HIS A 58 -11.96 -2.98 -0.89
CA HIS A 58 -12.83 -3.52 0.17
C HIS A 58 -13.88 -2.50 0.63
N ILE A 59 -13.46 -1.26 0.91
CA ILE A 59 -14.37 -0.18 1.33
C ILE A 59 -15.45 0.08 0.26
N ARG A 60 -15.06 0.12 -1.01
CA ARG A 60 -16.00 0.35 -2.13
C ARG A 60 -17.03 -0.79 -2.23
N ALA A 61 -16.57 -2.04 -2.18
CA ALA A 61 -17.45 -3.21 -2.22
C ALA A 61 -18.45 -3.21 -1.05
N GLU A 62 -17.97 -2.94 0.17
CA GLU A 62 -18.84 -2.96 1.35
C GLU A 62 -19.83 -1.78 1.36
N LYS A 63 -19.44 -0.61 0.85
CA LYS A 63 -20.36 0.52 0.68
C LYS A 63 -21.48 0.18 -0.30
N ALA A 64 -21.15 -0.43 -1.44
CA ALA A 64 -22.14 -0.87 -2.44
C ALA A 64 -23.11 -1.90 -1.84
N ARG A 65 -22.57 -2.93 -1.15
CA ARG A 65 -23.39 -3.95 -0.48
C ARG A 65 -24.36 -3.33 0.53
N LYS A 66 -23.88 -2.43 1.38
CA LYS A 66 -24.72 -1.74 2.37
C LYS A 66 -25.80 -0.87 1.72
N ALA A 67 -25.51 -0.21 0.61
CA ALA A 67 -26.51 0.58 -0.12
C ALA A 67 -27.62 -0.30 -0.69
N LEU A 68 -27.27 -1.44 -1.31
CA LEU A 68 -28.24 -2.41 -1.82
C LEU A 68 -29.12 -2.97 -0.71
N LEU A 69 -28.53 -3.36 0.42
CA LEU A 69 -29.29 -3.87 1.57
C LEU A 69 -30.26 -2.83 2.14
N ARG A 70 -29.84 -1.55 2.21
CA ARG A 70 -30.73 -0.46 2.66
C ARG A 70 -31.87 -0.23 1.68
N ALA A 71 -31.60 -0.23 0.38
CA ALA A 71 -32.62 -0.08 -0.65
C ALA A 71 -33.63 -1.23 -0.62
N ALA A 72 -33.17 -2.48 -0.47
CA ALA A 72 -34.02 -3.66 -0.33
C ALA A 72 -34.93 -3.58 0.91
N LYS A 73 -34.39 -3.16 2.05
CA LYS A 73 -35.19 -2.94 3.28
C LYS A 73 -36.28 -1.91 3.07
N LYS A 74 -35.94 -0.75 2.49
CA LYS A 74 -36.90 0.32 2.20
C LYS A 74 -38.00 -0.14 1.23
N ALA A 75 -37.66 -0.93 0.22
CA ALA A 75 -38.65 -1.48 -0.71
C ALA A 75 -39.63 -2.44 -0.01
N ALA A 76 -39.13 -3.26 0.93
CA ALA A 76 -39.98 -4.13 1.74
C ALA A 76 -40.90 -3.34 2.67
N GLU A 77 -40.40 -2.29 3.31
CA GLU A 77 -41.18 -1.39 4.19
C GLU A 77 -42.26 -0.63 3.40
N ASN A 78 -41.96 -0.15 2.19
CA ASN A 78 -42.90 0.58 1.34
C ASN A 78 -43.96 -0.30 0.66
N SER A 79 -43.83 -1.62 0.74
CA SER A 79 -44.79 -2.58 0.16
C SER A 79 -45.85 -3.04 1.17
N GLN A 80 -45.87 -2.44 2.37
CA GLN A 80 -46.81 -2.71 3.46
C GLN A 80 -47.81 -1.56 3.63
#